data_AF-R7QV79-F1
#
_entry.id   AF-R7QV79-F1
#
_cell.length_a   1.000
_cell.length_b   1.000
_cell.length_c   1.000
_cell.angle_alpha   90.00
_cell.angle_beta   90.00
_cell.angle_gamma   90.00
#
_symmetry.space_group_name_H-M   'P 1'
#
loop_
_entity.id
_entity.type
_entity.pdbx_description
1 polymer ?
#
loop_
_entity_poly.entity_id
_entity_poly.type
_entity_poly.pdbx_seq_one_letter_code
_entity_poly.pdbx_strand_id
1 'polypeptide(L)'
;MHDFCLNDFHEKTPTGEHQAFYHPKVAAKNSKEVFQISEREWDAILSHMFPLGPLPRNKEAWIITVADKICALMEVCHIAIALARRNRVMFVSA
;
A
#
# COMPACT_ATOMS: atom_id res chain seq x y z
N MET A 1 3.28 -4.43 -8.48
CA MET A 1 2.57 -4.55 -7.17
C MET A 1 2.83 -3.27 -6.38
N HIS A 2 1.84 -2.65 -5.73
CA HIS A 2 2.00 -1.27 -5.23
C HIS A 2 2.99 -1.10 -4.07
N ASP A 3 3.18 -2.14 -3.27
CA ASP A 3 4.12 -2.17 -2.14
C ASP A 3 5.35 -3.04 -2.46
N PHE A 4 5.77 -3.13 -3.73
CA PHE A 4 6.88 -4.00 -4.16
C PHE A 4 8.26 -3.43 -3.83
N CYS A 5 8.54 -3.28 -2.54
CA CYS A 5 9.81 -2.79 -2.00
C CYS A 5 10.52 -3.91 -1.25
N LEU A 6 11.65 -4.38 -1.80
CA LEU A 6 12.45 -5.47 -1.23
C LEU A 6 13.52 -4.99 -0.25
N ASN A 7 13.63 -3.68 -0.05
CA ASN A 7 14.65 -3.11 0.82
C ASN A 7 14.32 -3.37 2.29
N ASP A 8 15.35 -3.57 3.11
CA ASP A 8 15.18 -3.60 4.56
C ASP A 8 14.84 -2.20 5.08
N PHE A 9 13.71 -2.07 5.76
CA PHE A 9 13.25 -0.82 6.35
C PHE A 9 14.02 -0.41 7.61
N HIS A 10 14.81 -1.32 8.19
CA HIS A 10 15.72 -1.03 9.29
C HIS A 10 17.04 -0.39 8.84
N GLU A 11 17.36 -0.52 7.55
CA GLU A 11 18.56 0.08 6.98
C GLU A 11 18.31 1.53 6.51
N LYS A 12 19.41 2.29 6.38
CA LYS A 12 19.34 3.62 5.77
C LYS A 12 19.09 3.48 4.28
N THR A 13 18.24 4.36 3.74
CA THR A 13 18.01 4.40 2.30
C THR A 13 19.30 4.83 1.57
N PRO A 14 19.54 4.33 0.34
CA PRO A 14 20.68 4.76 -0.47
C PRO A 14 20.72 6.27 -0.74
N THR A 15 19.58 6.96 -0.69
CA THR A 15 19.46 8.39 -0.93
C THR A 15 19.51 9.22 0.37
N GLY A 16 19.49 8.59 1.54
CA GLY A 16 19.33 9.26 2.83
C GLY A 16 17.93 9.80 3.11
N GLU A 17 16.98 9.61 2.20
CA GLU A 17 15.57 9.95 2.38
C GLU A 17 14.92 9.07 3.45
N HIS A 18 13.92 9.61 4.16
CA HIS A 18 13.13 8.79 5.08
C HIS A 18 12.37 7.69 4.31
N GLN A 19 12.34 6.48 4.88
CA GLN A 19 11.78 5.28 4.24
C GLN A 19 10.38 5.51 3.65
N ALA A 20 9.51 6.23 4.35
CA ALA A 20 8.14 6.55 3.87
C ALA A 20 8.09 7.32 2.53
N PHE A 21 9.10 8.15 2.21
CA PHE A 21 9.17 8.88 0.94
C PHE A 21 9.98 8.14 -0.12
N TYR A 22 10.89 7.26 0.32
CA TYR A 22 11.72 6.45 -0.56
C TYR A 22 10.96 5.23 -1.09
N HIS A 23 10.18 4.58 -0.22
CA HIS A 23 9.38 3.41 -0.48
C HIS A 23 8.58 3.47 -1.81
N PRO A 24 7.71 4.46 -2.06
CA PRO A 24 6.87 4.45 -3.26
C PRO A 24 7.70 4.60 -4.55
N LYS A 25 8.87 5.26 -4.49
CA LYS A 25 9.78 5.38 -5.62
C LYS A 25 10.40 4.04 -5.97
N VAL A 26 10.85 3.30 -4.97
CA VAL A 26 11.41 1.96 -5.13
C VAL A 26 10.35 0.99 -5.61
N ALA A 27 9.17 1.00 -5.00
CA ALA A 27 8.06 0.13 -5.39
C ALA A 27 7.64 0.34 -6.85
N ALA A 28 7.57 1.59 -7.30
CA ALA A 28 7.26 1.94 -8.69
C ALA A 28 8.38 1.49 -9.65
N LYS A 29 9.65 1.73 -9.28
CA LYS A 29 10.81 1.29 -10.06
C LYS A 29 10.84 -0.23 -10.21
N ASN A 30 10.85 -0.95 -9.09
CA ASN A 30 10.90 -2.41 -9.08
C ASN A 30 9.69 -3.01 -9.82
N SER A 31 8.51 -2.41 -9.66
CA SER A 31 7.33 -2.91 -10.37
C SER A 31 7.43 -2.74 -11.87
N LYS A 32 8.04 -1.66 -12.36
CA LYS A 32 8.28 -1.42 -13.79
C LYS A 32 9.35 -2.35 -14.37
N GLU A 33 10.34 -2.71 -13.57
CA GLU A 33 11.42 -3.62 -13.98
C GLU A 33 10.96 -5.09 -14.03
N VAL A 34 10.10 -5.50 -13.09
CA VAL A 34 9.67 -6.91 -12.94
C VAL A 34 8.34 -7.21 -13.62
N PHE A 35 7.42 -6.23 -13.69
CA PHE A 35 6.09 -6.40 -14.26
C PHE A 35 5.88 -5.47 -15.46
N GLN A 36 5.06 -5.91 -16.41
CA GLN A 36 4.63 -5.08 -17.54
C GLN A 36 3.50 -4.13 -17.11
N ILE A 37 3.84 -3.11 -16.32
CA ILE A 37 2.89 -2.08 -15.89
C ILE A 37 2.88 -0.87 -16.84
N SER A 38 1.71 -0.28 -17.00
CA SER A 38 1.49 0.95 -17.73
C SER A 38 1.99 2.18 -16.95
N GLU A 39 2.13 3.33 -17.64
CA GLU A 39 2.47 4.60 -16.98
C GLU A 39 1.42 5.05 -15.95
N ARG A 40 0.14 4.69 -16.15
CA ARG A 40 -0.93 5.00 -15.18
C ARG A 40 -0.78 4.19 -13.90
N GLU A 41 -0.45 2.91 -14.03
CA GLU A 41 -0.17 2.05 -12.88
C GLU A 41 1.11 2.49 -12.19
N TRP A 42 2.14 2.87 -12.94
CA TRP A 42 3.37 3.40 -12.36
C TRP A 42 3.12 4.68 -11.54
N ASP A 43 2.35 5.64 -12.07
CA ASP A 43 1.94 6.86 -11.36
C ASP A 43 1.08 6.54 -10.13
N ALA A 44 0.21 5.52 -10.23
CA ALA A 44 -0.58 5.04 -9.10
C ALA A 44 0.28 4.45 -7.98
N ILE A 45 1.30 3.67 -8.32
CA ILE A 45 2.26 3.14 -7.35
C ILE A 45 3.12 4.26 -6.77
N LEU A 46 3.57 5.23 -7.58
CA LEU A 46 4.41 6.32 -7.09
C LEU A 46 3.69 7.24 -6.08
N SER A 47 2.38 7.45 -6.27
CA SER A 47 1.59 8.37 -5.45
C SER A 47 0.80 7.71 -4.32
N HIS A 48 0.85 6.37 -4.19
CA HIS A 48 -0.02 5.66 -3.24
C HIS A 48 0.20 6.05 -1.78
N MET A 49 1.36 6.60 -1.40
CA MET A 49 1.65 7.05 -0.05
C MET A 49 1.05 8.43 0.32
N PHE A 50 0.27 9.07 -0.56
CA PHE A 50 -0.42 10.33 -0.23
C PHE A 50 -1.21 10.20 1.10
N PRO A 51 -1.10 11.17 2.04
CA PRO A 51 -0.53 12.52 1.90
C PRO A 51 0.97 12.66 2.14
N LEU A 52 1.70 11.59 2.45
CA LEU A 52 3.16 11.62 2.53
C LEU A 52 3.82 11.61 1.14
N GLY A 53 3.14 11.02 0.15
CA GLY A 53 3.56 11.00 -1.24
C GLY A 53 2.97 12.15 -2.09
N PRO A 54 3.32 12.19 -3.39
CA PRO A 54 2.73 13.11 -4.36
C PRO A 54 1.20 12.97 -4.43
N LEU A 55 0.51 14.05 -4.84
CA LEU A 55 -0.94 14.02 -5.05
C LEU A 55 -1.32 12.99 -6.15
N PRO A 56 -2.25 12.05 -5.87
CA PRO A 56 -2.73 11.08 -6.87
C PRO A 56 -3.39 11.80 -8.06
N ARG A 57 -2.97 11.47 -9.28
CA ARG A 57 -3.41 12.16 -10.51
C ARG A 57 -4.43 11.38 -11.34
N ASN A 58 -4.65 10.12 -10.99
CA ASN A 58 -5.54 9.23 -11.73
C ASN A 58 -6.40 8.37 -10.78
N LYS A 59 -7.41 7.69 -11.34
CA LYS A 59 -8.39 6.95 -10.53
C LYS A 59 -7.75 5.75 -9.83
N GLU A 60 -6.87 5.04 -10.52
CA GLU A 60 -6.16 3.88 -10.00
C GLU A 60 -5.31 4.27 -8.79
N ALA A 61 -4.64 5.43 -8.87
CA ALA A 61 -3.86 6.02 -7.78
C ALA A 61 -4.72 6.30 -6.53
N TRP A 62 -5.88 6.92 -6.71
CA TRP A 62 -6.82 7.16 -5.61
C TRP A 62 -7.34 5.86 -4.99
N ILE A 63 -7.68 4.87 -5.82
CA ILE A 63 -8.18 3.57 -5.35
C ILE A 63 -7.12 2.88 -4.49
N ILE A 64 -5.88 2.76 -4.97
CA ILE A 64 -4.81 2.10 -4.23
C ILE A 64 -4.48 2.88 -2.97
N THR A 65 -4.39 4.22 -3.05
CA THR A 65 -4.15 5.07 -1.87
C THR A 65 -5.18 4.79 -0.79
N VAL A 66 -6.48 4.83 -1.09
CA VAL A 66 -7.53 4.63 -0.07
C VAL A 66 -7.53 3.20 0.46
N ALA A 67 -7.41 2.20 -0.43
CA ALA A 67 -7.41 0.80 -0.03
C ALA A 67 -6.27 0.49 0.96
N ASP A 68 -5.07 0.99 0.67
CA ASP A 68 -3.90 0.87 1.54
C ASP A 68 -4.16 1.41 2.95
N LYS A 69 -4.77 2.60 3.08
CA LYS A 69 -5.01 3.21 4.40
C LYS A 69 -6.09 2.48 5.16
N ILE A 70 -7.10 1.96 4.47
CA ILE A 70 -8.14 1.14 5.11
C ILE A 70 -7.51 -0.12 5.69
N CYS A 71 -6.66 -0.82 4.91
CA CYS A 71 -5.95 -2.01 5.38
C CYS A 71 -5.06 -1.68 6.60
N ALA A 72 -4.21 -0.66 6.48
CA ALA A 72 -3.31 -0.25 7.56
C ALA A 72 -4.09 0.16 8.82
N LEU A 73 -5.18 0.93 8.66
CA LEU A 73 -6.04 1.32 9.79
C LEU A 73 -6.64 0.11 10.49
N MET A 74 -7.14 -0.86 9.73
CA MET A 74 -7.70 -2.07 10.31
C MET A 74 -6.66 -2.91 11.06
N GLU A 75 -5.46 -3.03 10.49
CA GLU A 75 -4.34 -3.73 11.13
C GLU A 75 -3.97 -3.07 12.46
N VAL A 76 -3.80 -1.74 12.44
CA VAL A 76 -3.46 -0.94 13.63
C VAL A 76 -4.58 -0.96 14.67
N CYS A 77 -5.84 -0.89 14.25
CA CYS A 77 -6.97 -0.92 15.16
C CYS A 77 -7.40 -2.34 15.58
N HIS A 78 -6.68 -3.39 15.14
CA HIS A 78 -7.06 -4.79 15.34
C HIS A 78 -8.51 -5.11 14.92
N ILE A 79 -9.03 -4.38 13.92
CA ILE A 79 -10.36 -4.62 13.37
C ILE A 79 -10.23 -5.82 12.45
N ALA A 80 -10.45 -7.01 13.00
CA ALA A 80 -10.63 -8.20 12.19
C ALA A 80 -11.82 -7.94 11.27
N ILE A 81 -11.58 -7.86 9.96
CA ILE A 81 -12.64 -7.86 8.98
C ILE A 81 -13.35 -9.21 9.10
N ALA A 82 -14.46 -9.23 9.84
CA ALA A 82 -15.43 -10.33 9.89
C ALA A 82 -16.20 -10.43 8.55
N LEU A 83 -15.55 -10.17 7.40
CA LEU A 83 -16.12 -10.42 6.08
C LEU A 83 -15.86 -11.87 5.62
N ALA A 84 -15.01 -12.61 6.32
CA ALA A 84 -15.01 -14.05 6.22
C ALA A 84 -16.23 -14.61 6.97
N ARG A 85 -17.24 -15.02 6.20
CA ARG A 85 -18.42 -15.84 6.55
C ARG A 85 -19.73 -15.06 6.76
N ARG A 86 -20.35 -14.68 5.64
CA ARG A 86 -21.81 -14.87 5.55
C ARG A 86 -22.11 -16.37 5.66
N ASN A 87 -22.88 -16.74 6.68
CA ASN A 87 -23.51 -18.05 6.95
C ASN A 87 -22.70 -19.13 7.71
N ARG A 88 -22.44 -18.94 9.01
CA ARG A 88 -22.62 -20.00 10.04
C ARG A 88 -22.68 -19.40 11.45
N VAL A 89 -23.40 -20.08 12.33
CA VAL A 89 -24.24 -19.56 13.42
C VAL A 89 -23.56 -19.66 14.82
N MET A 90 -24.13 -18.89 15.76
CA MET A 90 -24.28 -19.09 17.23
C MET A 90 -23.27 -18.45 18.18
N PHE A 91 -23.86 -17.65 19.09
CA PHE A 91 -23.32 -17.07 20.30
C PHE A 91 -22.58 -18.08 21.18
N VAL A 92 -21.50 -17.63 21.82
CA VAL A 92 -21.11 -18.16 23.12
C VAL A 92 -20.85 -16.97 24.05
N SER A 93 -21.75 -16.80 25.00
CA SER A 93 -21.51 -16.03 26.22
C SER A 93 -20.83 -16.95 27.23
N ALA A 94 -19.81 -16.44 27.91
CA ALA A 94 -19.48 -16.74 29.30
C ALA A 94 -18.67 -15.55 29.84
#